data_AF-A0ABD2BF91-F1
#
_entry.id   AF-A0ABD2BF91-F1
#
_cell.length_a   1.000
_cell.length_b   1.000
_cell.length_c   1.000
_cell.angle_alpha   90.00
_cell.angle_beta   90.00
_cell.angle_gamma   90.00
#
_symmetry.space_group_name_H-M   'P 1'
#
loop_
_entity.id
_entity.type
_entity.pdbx_description
1 polymer ?
#
loop_
_entity_poly.entity_id
_entity_poly.type
_entity_poly.pdbx_seq_one_letter_code
_entity_poly.pdbx_strand_id
1 'polypeptide(L)'
;MHCTLRVTQCSKQLCKHNKITLHIHKYNSTTTNIERLLPKKDEFQNRHIGPREYELTKMLQTIGFKNLEELSRTAIPDHILHTKDLNIEQPISK
;
A
#
# COMPACT_ATOMS: atom_id res chain seq x y z
N MET A 1 33.11 43.95 17.92
CA MET A 1 32.38 43.10 18.89
C MET A 1 32.88 41.68 18.74
N HIS A 2 33.86 41.28 19.55
CA HIS A 2 34.44 39.94 19.51
C HIS A 2 33.86 39.15 20.68
N CYS A 3 33.07 38.12 20.36
CA CYS A 3 32.54 37.18 21.35
C CYS A 3 33.42 35.93 21.33
N THR A 4 34.22 35.74 22.37
CA THR A 4 34.99 34.51 22.61
C THR A 4 34.23 33.65 23.62
N LEU A 5 33.53 32.61 23.14
CA LEU A 5 32.96 31.60 24.01
C LEU A 5 34.02 30.53 24.30
N ARG A 6 34.48 30.50 25.55
CA ARG A 6 35.35 29.46 26.12
C ARG A 6 34.63 28.11 26.06
N VAL A 7 35.25 27.14 25.40
CA VAL A 7 34.86 25.73 25.52
C VAL A 7 35.66 25.15 26.68
N THR A 8 35.02 24.89 27.81
CA THR A 8 35.65 24.17 28.92
C THR A 8 34.78 23.05 29.45
N GLN A 9 35.38 21.86 29.36
CA GLN A 9 35.17 20.64 30.14
C GLN A 9 33.95 19.76 29.83
N CYS A 10 34.28 18.78 28.99
CA CYS A 10 33.76 17.42 29.01
C CYS A 10 33.69 16.85 30.45
N SER A 11 32.50 16.42 30.88
CA SER A 11 32.33 15.40 31.91
C SER A 11 31.57 14.23 31.30
N LYS A 12 32.26 13.09 31.20
CA LYS A 12 31.66 11.81 30.80
C LYS A 12 30.73 11.35 31.91
N GLN A 13 29.45 11.68 31.83
CA GLN A 13 28.44 11.06 32.69
C GLN A 13 28.21 9.64 32.17
N LEU A 14 28.85 8.65 32.79
CA LEU A 14 28.56 7.23 32.59
C LEU A 14 27.16 6.93 33.15
N CYS A 15 26.13 6.95 32.29
CA CYS A 15 24.86 6.34 32.62
C CYS A 15 25.05 4.82 32.65
N LYS A 16 25.03 4.23 33.86
CA LYS A 16 24.94 2.78 34.05
C LYS A 16 23.64 2.29 33.42
N HIS A 17 23.72 1.68 32.24
CA HIS A 17 22.59 0.97 31.64
C HIS A 17 22.25 -0.25 32.50
N ASN A 18 21.12 -0.20 33.22
CA ASN A 18 20.46 -1.41 33.67
C ASN A 18 19.99 -2.17 32.43
N LYS A 19 20.62 -3.32 32.15
CA LYS A 19 20.12 -4.26 31.13
C LYS A 19 18.81 -4.85 31.64
N ILE A 20 17.70 -4.21 31.30
CA ILE A 20 16.38 -4.85 31.37
C ILE A 20 16.38 -5.87 30.23
N THR A 21 16.55 -7.15 30.58
CA THR A 21 16.35 -8.24 29.64
C THR A 21 14.86 -8.30 29.31
N LEU A 22 14.46 -7.60 28.25
CA LEU A 22 13.13 -7.76 27.66
C LEU A 22 13.09 -9.14 26.99
N HIS A 23 12.47 -10.12 27.64
CA HIS A 23 12.06 -11.35 26.98
C HIS A 23 11.01 -10.99 25.94
N ILE A 24 11.44 -10.85 24.68
CA ILE A 24 10.52 -10.72 23.54
C ILE A 24 9.85 -12.07 23.37
N HIS A 25 8.66 -12.21 23.96
CA HIS A 25 7.74 -13.29 23.59
C HIS A 25 7.41 -13.07 22.12
N LYS A 26 7.96 -13.92 21.24
CA LYS A 26 7.67 -13.93 19.80
C LYS A 26 6.19 -14.28 19.62
N TYR A 27 5.34 -13.28 19.67
CA TYR A 27 3.96 -13.39 19.30
C TYR A 27 3.90 -13.39 17.77
N ASN A 28 3.64 -14.57 17.19
CA ASN A 28 3.36 -14.70 15.76
C ASN A 28 1.95 -14.15 15.49
N SER A 29 1.80 -12.82 15.51
CA SER A 29 0.61 -12.15 14.99
C SER A 29 0.57 -12.32 13.49
N THR A 30 -0.55 -12.82 12.96
CA THR A 30 -0.88 -12.71 11.55
C THR A 30 -0.87 -11.23 11.15
N THR A 31 0.09 -10.83 10.32
CA THR A 31 0.28 -9.45 9.84
C THR A 31 -0.98 -8.86 9.19
N THR A 32 -1.86 -9.73 8.67
CA THR A 32 -3.13 -9.39 8.03
C THR A 32 -4.06 -8.55 8.91
N ASN A 33 -4.02 -8.69 10.24
CA ASN A 33 -4.93 -7.96 11.12
C ASN A 33 -4.52 -6.48 11.29
N ILE A 34 -3.22 -6.18 11.23
CA ILE A 34 -2.71 -4.81 11.42
C ILE A 34 -2.92 -3.96 10.16
N GLU A 35 -2.80 -4.54 8.95
CA GLU A 35 -3.01 -3.79 7.70
C GLU A 35 -4.41 -3.17 7.58
N ARG A 36 -5.43 -3.84 8.13
CA ARG A 36 -6.81 -3.31 8.15
C ARG A 36 -6.97 -2.07 9.04
N LEU A 37 -6.09 -1.89 10.03
CA LEU A 37 -6.10 -0.75 10.95
C LEU A 37 -5.35 0.45 10.38
N LEU A 38 -4.51 0.24 9.37
CA LEU A 38 -3.77 1.30 8.69
C LEU A 38 -4.63 1.95 7.60
N PRO A 39 -4.44 3.26 7.34
CA PRO A 39 -5.08 3.90 6.20
C PRO A 39 -4.67 3.18 4.90
N LYS A 40 -5.63 3.01 3.98
CA LYS A 40 -5.36 2.40 2.67
C LYS A 40 -4.28 3.20 1.94
N LYS A 41 -3.29 2.50 1.39
CA LYS A 41 -2.26 3.11 0.54
C LYS A 41 -2.87 3.59 -0.78
N ASP A 42 -2.29 4.65 -1.34
CA ASP A 42 -2.75 5.20 -2.62
C ASP A 42 -2.27 4.34 -3.80
N GLU A 43 -3.17 3.49 -4.29
CA GLU A 43 -2.90 2.57 -5.39
C GLU A 43 -2.75 3.30 -6.72
N PHE A 44 -1.72 2.93 -7.51
CA PHE A 44 -1.46 3.53 -8.82
C PHE A 44 -2.67 3.46 -9.77
N GLN A 45 -3.44 2.36 -9.72
CA GLN A 45 -4.63 2.18 -10.54
C GLN A 45 -5.67 3.29 -10.35
N ASN A 46 -5.81 3.85 -9.14
CA ASN A 46 -6.78 4.90 -8.84
C ASN A 46 -6.39 6.26 -9.45
N ARG A 47 -5.11 6.45 -9.77
CA ARG A 47 -4.61 7.62 -10.48
C ARG A 47 -4.56 7.41 -11.99
N HIS A 48 -4.41 6.16 -12.43
CA HIS A 48 -4.26 5.79 -13.83
C HIS A 48 -5.60 5.57 -14.55
N ILE A 49 -6.55 4.91 -13.89
CA ILE A 49 -7.89 4.66 -14.42
C ILE A 49 -8.75 5.89 -14.14
N GLY A 50 -9.14 6.58 -15.21
CA GLY A 50 -9.94 7.80 -15.13
C GLY A 50 -11.35 7.56 -14.58
N PRO A 51 -12.18 6.72 -15.24
CA PRO A 51 -13.57 6.51 -14.83
C PRO A 51 -13.70 6.00 -13.40
N ARG A 52 -14.48 6.70 -12.60
CA ARG A 52 -14.85 6.25 -11.24
C ARG A 52 -15.99 5.23 -11.29
N GLU A 53 -16.25 4.53 -10.19
CA GLU A 53 -17.26 3.46 -10.15
C GLU A 53 -18.66 3.91 -10.62
N TYR A 54 -19.08 5.12 -10.24
CA TYR A 54 -20.37 5.68 -10.67
C TYR A 54 -20.39 6.00 -12.18
N GLU A 55 -19.26 6.44 -12.74
CA GLU A 55 -19.11 6.74 -14.16
C GLU A 55 -19.07 5.46 -14.97
N LEU A 56 -18.30 4.46 -14.51
CA LEU A 56 -18.24 3.13 -15.09
C LEU A 56 -19.63 2.50 -15.17
N THR A 57 -20.41 2.60 -14.10
CA THR A 57 -21.80 2.11 -14.06
C THR A 57 -22.66 2.83 -15.10
N LYS A 58 -22.58 4.16 -15.17
CA LYS A 58 -23.33 4.96 -16.15
C LYS A 58 -22.93 4.64 -17.59
N MET A 59 -21.63 4.45 -17.85
CA MET A 59 -21.10 4.07 -19.15
C MET A 59 -21.65 2.70 -19.57
N LEU A 60 -21.52 1.69 -18.71
CA LEU A 60 -22.03 0.33 -18.96
C LEU A 60 -23.53 0.33 -19.25
N GLN A 61 -24.32 1.06 -18.46
CA GLN A 61 -25.77 1.21 -18.71
C GLN A 61 -26.06 1.87 -20.06
N THR A 62 -25.27 2.87 -20.45
CA THR A 62 -25.44 3.58 -21.73
C THR A 62 -25.25 2.63 -22.91
N ILE A 63 -24.34 1.67 -22.80
CA ILE A 63 -24.07 0.67 -23.84
C ILE A 63 -24.83 -0.66 -23.63
N GLY A 64 -25.71 -0.74 -22.62
CA GLY A 64 -26.60 -1.89 -22.39
C GLY A 64 -25.96 -3.09 -21.70
N PHE A 65 -24.83 -2.92 -21.01
CA PHE A 65 -24.12 -3.99 -20.29
C PHE A 65 -24.30 -3.87 -18.77
N LYS A 66 -24.32 -5.01 -18.07
CA LYS A 66 -24.47 -5.05 -16.60
C LYS A 66 -23.13 -4.89 -15.89
N ASN A 67 -22.05 -5.39 -16.46
CA ASN A 67 -20.71 -5.38 -15.88
C ASN A 67 -19.62 -5.52 -16.95
N LEU A 68 -18.36 -5.31 -16.55
CA LEU A 68 -17.19 -5.41 -17.44
C LEU A 68 -16.94 -6.82 -17.98
N GLU A 69 -17.31 -7.88 -17.26
CA GLU A 69 -17.14 -9.26 -17.72
C GLU A 69 -18.04 -9.55 -18.91
N GLU A 70 -19.33 -9.18 -18.82
CA GLU A 70 -20.30 -9.32 -19.91
C GLU A 70 -19.86 -8.55 -21.16
N LEU A 71 -19.39 -7.31 -20.96
CA LEU A 71 -18.83 -6.49 -22.05
C LEU A 71 -17.61 -7.18 -22.68
N SER A 72 -16.67 -7.65 -21.87
CA SER A 72 -15.42 -8.25 -22.35
C SER A 72 -15.66 -9.53 -23.16
N ARG A 73 -16.55 -10.42 -22.69
CA ARG A 73 -16.92 -11.64 -23.42
C ARG A 73 -17.68 -11.37 -24.71
N THR A 74 -18.43 -10.27 -24.77
CA THR A 74 -19.12 -9.87 -26.00
C THR A 74 -18.15 -9.28 -27.02
N ALA A 75 -17.12 -8.56 -26.55
CA ALA A 75 -16.15 -7.90 -27.41
C ALA A 75 -15.02 -8.82 -27.90
N ILE A 76 -14.62 -9.81 -27.10
CA ILE A 76 -13.47 -10.68 -27.36
C ILE A 76 -13.97 -12.10 -27.71
N PRO A 77 -13.63 -12.65 -28.90
CA PRO A 77 -13.97 -14.04 -29.23
C PRO A 77 -13.39 -15.06 -28.23
N ASP A 78 -14.21 -16.04 -27.85
CA ASP A 78 -13.86 -17.02 -26.80
C ASP A 78 -12.54 -17.77 -27.04
N HIS A 79 -12.21 -18.06 -28.30
CA HIS A 79 -11.01 -18.83 -28.65
C HIS A 79 -9.69 -18.05 -28.48
N ILE A 80 -9.75 -16.72 -28.34
CA ILE A 80 -8.58 -15.88 -28.02
C ILE A 80 -8.64 -15.23 -26.64
N LEU A 81 -9.72 -15.47 -25.88
CA LEU A 81 -9.87 -14.91 -24.55
C LEU A 81 -8.93 -15.60 -23.55
N HIS A 82 -8.09 -14.82 -22.87
CA HIS A 82 -7.24 -15.33 -21.80
C HIS A 82 -8.02 -15.39 -20.48
N THR A 83 -8.22 -16.58 -19.93
CA THR A 83 -9.10 -16.83 -18.77
C THR A 83 -8.36 -17.00 -17.44
N LYS A 84 -7.04 -16.91 -17.45
CA LYS A 84 -6.20 -17.06 -16.26
C LYS A 84 -5.63 -15.72 -15.84
N ASP A 85 -5.36 -15.59 -14.54
CA ASP A 85 -4.62 -14.44 -14.04
C ASP A 85 -3.23 -14.39 -14.66
N LEU A 86 -2.76 -13.16 -14.91
CA LEU A 86 -1.41 -12.95 -15.42
C LEU A 86 -0.38 -13.35 -14.36
N ASN A 87 0.63 -14.11 -14.79
CA ASN A 87 1.76 -14.45 -13.94
C ASN A 87 2.76 -13.28 -13.92
N ILE A 88 2.48 -12.27 -13.11
CA ILE A 88 3.29 -11.06 -12.93
C ILE A 88 3.50 -10.75 -11.44
N GLU A 89 4.48 -9.90 -11.16
CA GLU A 89 4.78 -9.44 -9.80
C GLU A 89 3.64 -8.61 -9.21
N GLN A 90 3.62 -8.50 -7.88
CA GLN A 90 2.61 -7.72 -7.15
C GLN A 90 2.73 -6.21 -7.46
N PRO A 91 1.62 -5.46 -7.45
CA PRO A 91 1.65 -4.04 -7.75
C PRO A 91 2.45 -3.26 -6.72
N ILE A 92 3.21 -2.27 -7.20
CA ILE A 92 4.01 -1.39 -6.35
C ILE A 92 3.19 -0.15 -6.01
N SER A 93 2.78 0.01 -4.75
CA SER A 93 2.20 1.24 -4.22
C SER A 93 3.30 2.19 -3.73
N LYS A 94 3.17 3.49 -3.99
CA LYS A 94 4.03 4.52 -3.38
C LYS A 94 3.66 4.75 -1.91
#